data_AF-A0A7W1TS23-F1
#
_entry.id   AF-A0A7W1TS23-F1
#
_cell.length_a   1.000
_cell.length_b   1.000
_cell.length_c   1.000
_cell.angle_alpha   90.00
_cell.angle_beta   90.00
_cell.angle_gamma   90.00
#
_symmetry.space_group_name_H-M   'P 1'
#
loop_
_entity.id
_entity.type
_entity.pdbx_description
1 polymer ?
#
loop_
_entity_poly.entity_id
_entity_poly.type
_entity_poly.pdbx_seq_one_letter_code
_entity_poly.pdbx_strand_id
1 'polypeptide(L)'
;MKKALILGFVAVVSMAGVEEKFGTGVSLESATAIADVVKNPEAFVGKTIRIDGTATAVCAHMGCWMAVSETDKADSPTVRLKVEDGVIVFPVSAKGKAVSAQGTFERIKAEDAEGKEAASEHAKHQAKPEAATATYQLKATGAIVK
;
A
#
# COMPACT_ATOMS: atom_id res chain seq x y z
N MET A 1 63.18 -7.70 2.62
CA MET A 1 62.51 -6.81 1.65
C MET A 1 61.03 -7.14 1.61
N LYS A 2 60.18 -6.13 1.92
CA LYS A 2 58.77 -5.93 1.51
C LYS A 2 57.75 -7.03 1.88
N LYS A 3 57.15 -6.89 3.07
CA LYS A 3 55.82 -7.44 3.38
C LYS A 3 54.78 -6.49 2.77
N ALA A 4 54.06 -6.92 1.73
CA ALA A 4 52.95 -6.18 1.17
C ALA A 4 51.70 -6.43 2.03
N LEU A 5 51.28 -5.41 2.77
CA LEU A 5 50.02 -5.39 3.51
C LEU A 5 48.93 -4.90 2.54
N ILE A 6 48.08 -5.81 2.06
CA ILE A 6 46.93 -5.46 1.21
C ILE A 6 45.77 -5.13 2.16
N LEU A 7 45.48 -3.84 2.34
CA LEU A 7 44.21 -3.38 2.94
C LEU A 7 43.10 -3.55 1.89
N GLY A 8 42.19 -4.51 2.12
CA GLY A 8 40.96 -4.63 1.36
C GLY A 8 39.97 -3.54 1.78
N PHE A 9 39.67 -2.62 0.86
CA PHE A 9 38.62 -1.62 1.03
C PHE A 9 37.28 -2.25 0.61
N VAL A 10 36.47 -2.69 1.58
CA VAL A 10 35.10 -3.15 1.32
C VAL A 10 34.21 -1.92 1.20
N ALA A 11 33.87 -1.53 -0.03
CA ALA A 11 32.88 -0.51 -0.30
C ALA A 11 31.48 -1.07 0.03
N VAL A 12 30.90 -0.62 1.14
CA VAL A 12 29.49 -0.87 1.45
C VAL A 12 28.66 0.05 0.54
N VAL A 13 28.17 -0.49 -0.58
CA VAL A 13 27.19 0.21 -1.41
C VAL A 13 25.87 0.21 -0.65
N SER A 14 25.51 1.36 -0.09
CA SER A 14 24.18 1.58 0.47
C SER A 14 23.19 1.66 -0.70
N MET A 15 22.41 0.61 -0.90
CA MET A 15 21.23 0.64 -1.78
C MET A 15 20.17 1.50 -1.11
N ALA A 16 20.22 2.82 -1.32
CA ALA A 16 19.07 3.68 -1.07
C ALA A 16 17.97 3.27 -2.06
N GLY A 17 16.88 2.67 -1.56
CA GLY A 17 15.72 2.33 -2.37
C GLY A 17 15.22 3.56 -3.12
N VAL A 18 14.94 3.40 -4.41
CA VAL A 18 14.37 4.47 -5.23
C VAL A 18 12.96 4.76 -4.73
N GLU A 19 12.78 5.94 -4.13
CA GLU A 19 11.47 6.42 -3.72
C GLU A 19 10.69 6.86 -4.97
N GLU A 20 9.62 6.14 -5.27
CA GLU A 20 8.73 6.42 -6.40
C GLU A 20 7.47 7.12 -5.92
N LYS A 21 7.23 8.34 -6.44
CA LYS A 21 6.04 9.14 -6.13
C LYS A 21 4.94 8.93 -7.17
N PHE A 22 3.73 8.64 -6.69
CA PHE A 22 2.52 8.45 -7.49
C PHE A 22 1.46 9.51 -7.15
N GLY A 23 0.79 10.04 -8.17
CA GLY A 23 -0.25 11.05 -8.00
C GLY A 23 0.25 12.30 -7.26
N THR A 24 -0.52 12.78 -6.29
CA THR A 24 -0.13 13.92 -5.44
C THR A 24 1.00 13.58 -4.47
N GLY A 25 1.35 12.30 -4.31
CA GLY A 25 2.13 11.78 -3.19
C GLY A 25 1.37 11.91 -1.87
N VAL A 26 2.13 12.03 -0.78
CA VAL A 26 1.61 12.15 0.59
C VAL A 26 2.03 13.50 1.17
N SER A 27 1.09 14.19 1.81
CA SER A 27 1.30 15.49 2.46
C SER A 27 0.99 15.47 3.96
N LEU A 28 0.20 14.50 4.44
CA LEU A 28 -0.10 14.31 5.85
C LEU A 28 1.14 13.79 6.59
N GLU A 29 1.50 14.46 7.68
CA GLU A 29 2.68 14.11 8.47
C GLU A 29 2.48 12.84 9.28
N SER A 30 1.26 12.64 9.80
CA SER A 30 0.91 11.48 10.64
C SER A 30 0.19 10.40 9.84
N ALA A 31 0.56 9.15 10.10
CA ALA A 31 -0.14 7.98 9.59
C ALA A 31 -1.18 7.50 10.61
N THR A 32 -2.34 7.09 10.08
CA THR A 32 -3.34 6.32 10.82
C THR A 32 -2.94 4.85 10.77
N ALA A 33 -2.97 4.16 11.92
CA ALA A 33 -2.70 2.73 11.98
C ALA A 33 -3.75 1.96 11.15
N ILE A 34 -3.28 1.05 10.29
CA ILE A 34 -4.15 0.20 9.47
C ILE A 34 -4.97 -0.72 10.39
N ALA A 35 -4.40 -1.17 11.52
CA ALA A 35 -5.13 -1.96 12.50
C ALA A 35 -6.36 -1.22 13.06
N ASP A 36 -6.25 0.09 13.32
CA ASP A 36 -7.37 0.90 13.81
C ASP A 36 -8.44 1.09 12.74
N VAL A 37 -8.02 1.34 11.50
CA VAL A 37 -8.91 1.48 10.34
C VAL A 37 -9.71 0.20 10.10
N VAL A 38 -9.06 -0.96 10.18
CA VAL A 38 -9.73 -2.25 9.97
C VAL A 38 -10.64 -2.61 11.14
N LYS A 39 -10.27 -2.26 12.38
CA LYS A 39 -11.07 -2.52 13.58
C LYS A 39 -12.32 -1.64 13.66
N ASN A 40 -12.24 -0.38 13.22
CA ASN A 40 -13.36 0.57 13.29
C ASN A 40 -13.46 1.44 12.03
N PRO A 41 -13.77 0.84 10.86
CA PRO A 41 -13.69 1.52 9.56
C PRO A 41 -14.65 2.72 9.47
N GLU A 42 -15.83 2.61 10.09
CA GLU A 42 -16.84 3.68 10.13
C GLU A 42 -16.33 4.98 10.72
N ALA A 43 -15.42 4.92 11.70
CA ALA A 43 -14.84 6.11 12.30
C ALA A 43 -13.95 6.91 11.33
N PHE A 44 -13.56 6.32 10.20
CA PHE A 44 -12.68 6.93 9.20
C PHE A 44 -13.39 7.29 7.91
N VAL A 45 -14.62 6.82 7.67
CA VAL A 45 -15.37 7.13 6.45
C VAL A 45 -15.53 8.64 6.26
N GLY A 46 -15.21 9.12 5.06
CA GLY A 46 -15.23 10.52 4.68
C GLY A 46 -14.03 11.34 5.16
N LYS A 47 -13.11 10.74 5.93
CA LYS A 47 -11.89 11.41 6.37
C LYS A 47 -10.76 11.19 5.38
N THR A 48 -9.98 12.24 5.15
CA THR A 48 -8.69 12.12 4.49
C THR A 48 -7.68 11.59 5.50
N ILE A 49 -7.11 10.42 5.22
CA ILE A 49 -6.10 9.78 6.07
C ILE A 49 -4.87 9.44 5.24
N ARG A 50 -3.75 9.26 5.95
CA ARG A 50 -2.56 8.59 5.45
C ARG A 50 -2.45 7.24 6.14
N ILE A 51 -2.07 6.22 5.40
CA ILE A 51 -1.64 4.93 5.95
C ILE A 51 -0.21 4.64 5.50
N ASP A 52 0.56 4.01 6.37
CA ASP A 52 1.89 3.51 6.06
C ASP A 52 1.88 1.99 6.24
N GLY A 53 2.58 1.28 5.37
CA GLY A 53 2.68 -0.17 5.45
C GLY A 53 3.50 -0.77 4.31
N THR A 54 3.29 -2.04 4.05
CA THR A 54 3.90 -2.81 2.96
C THR A 54 2.83 -3.19 1.96
N ALA A 55 3.11 -3.04 0.67
CA ALA A 55 2.23 -3.53 -0.38
C ALA A 55 2.27 -5.07 -0.42
N THR A 56 1.20 -5.73 0.00
CA THR A 56 1.12 -7.20 0.03
C THR A 56 0.58 -7.78 -1.28
N ALA A 57 -0.18 -7.00 -2.03
CA ALA A 57 -0.68 -7.35 -3.36
C ALA A 57 -0.84 -6.09 -4.22
N VAL A 58 -0.74 -6.25 -5.54
CA VAL A 58 -0.98 -5.20 -6.53
C VAL A 58 -1.85 -5.80 -7.63
N CYS A 59 -2.78 -5.01 -8.16
CA CYS A 59 -3.56 -5.41 -9.32
C CYS A 59 -2.65 -5.68 -10.53
N ALA A 60 -2.47 -6.96 -10.89
CA ALA A 60 -1.61 -7.34 -12.01
C ALA A 60 -2.18 -6.94 -13.39
N HIS A 61 -3.48 -6.64 -13.47
CA HIS A 61 -4.14 -6.31 -14.72
C HIS A 61 -4.01 -4.83 -15.07
N MET A 62 -4.49 -3.94 -14.18
CA MET A 62 -4.58 -2.50 -14.44
C MET A 62 -3.65 -1.66 -13.56
N GLY A 63 -3.06 -2.24 -12.52
CA GLY A 63 -2.25 -1.50 -11.54
C GLY A 63 -3.03 -0.45 -10.74
N CYS A 64 -4.36 -0.42 -10.83
CA CYS A 64 -5.17 0.65 -10.25
C CYS A 64 -5.49 0.47 -8.76
N TRP A 65 -5.08 -0.66 -8.16
CA TRP A 65 -5.20 -0.86 -6.73
C TRP A 65 -4.04 -1.67 -6.17
N MET A 66 -3.79 -1.52 -4.88
CA MET A 66 -2.89 -2.36 -4.10
C MET A 66 -3.46 -2.66 -2.71
N ALA A 67 -3.02 -3.75 -2.10
CA ALA A 67 -3.29 -4.10 -0.72
C ALA A 67 -2.13 -3.60 0.15
N VAL A 68 -2.42 -2.87 1.22
CA VAL A 68 -1.39 -2.36 2.14
C VAL A 68 -1.65 -2.91 3.54
N SER A 69 -0.64 -3.44 4.20
CA SER A 69 -0.69 -3.94 5.58
C SER A 69 0.45 -3.36 6.41
N GLU A 70 0.29 -3.25 7.73
CA GLU A 70 1.38 -2.80 8.62
C GLU A 70 2.59 -3.73 8.59
N THR A 71 2.40 -5.00 8.26
CA THR A 71 3.47 -5.99 8.16
C THR A 71 3.33 -6.87 6.91
N ASP A 72 4.42 -7.52 6.53
CA ASP A 72 4.49 -8.47 5.41
C ASP A 72 3.96 -9.88 5.76
N LYS A 73 3.55 -10.10 7.02
CA LYS A 73 2.99 -11.40 7.44
C LYS A 73 1.67 -11.66 6.75
N ALA A 74 1.50 -12.88 6.25
CA ALA A 74 0.33 -13.31 5.47
C ALA A 74 -1.02 -13.10 6.18
N ASP A 75 -1.05 -13.16 7.51
CA ASP A 75 -2.29 -13.03 8.30
C ASP A 75 -2.62 -11.59 8.72
N SER A 76 -1.82 -10.62 8.28
CA SER A 76 -2.00 -9.23 8.68
C SER A 76 -3.22 -8.62 8.00
N PRO A 77 -4.02 -7.82 8.72
CA PRO A 77 -5.11 -7.09 8.11
C PRO A 77 -4.57 -6.10 7.08
N THR A 78 -5.26 -5.97 5.97
CA THR A 78 -4.89 -5.05 4.90
C THR A 78 -5.95 -3.97 4.71
N VAL A 79 -5.59 -2.88 4.04
CA VAL A 79 -6.52 -1.89 3.48
C VAL A 79 -6.32 -1.85 1.98
N ARG A 80 -7.42 -1.85 1.23
CA ARG A 80 -7.38 -1.67 -0.23
C ARG A 80 -7.12 -0.20 -0.56
N LEU A 81 -5.99 0.06 -1.20
CA LEU A 81 -5.69 1.35 -1.80
C LEU A 81 -6.19 1.35 -3.24
N LYS A 82 -7.16 2.21 -3.57
CA LYS A 82 -7.70 2.35 -4.93
C LYS A 82 -7.40 3.76 -5.45
N VAL A 83 -6.87 3.84 -6.66
CA VAL A 83 -6.68 5.11 -7.38
C VAL A 83 -7.69 5.22 -8.52
N GLU A 84 -7.82 6.41 -9.09
CA GLU A 84 -8.59 6.62 -10.32
C GLU A 84 -7.97 5.81 -11.48
N ASP A 85 -8.80 5.04 -12.18
CA ASP A 85 -8.33 4.12 -13.22
C ASP A 85 -7.68 4.90 -14.37
N GLY A 86 -6.47 4.48 -14.78
CA GLY A 86 -5.72 5.13 -15.85
C GLY A 86 -5.03 6.45 -15.46
N VAL A 87 -5.25 6.98 -14.26
CA VAL A 87 -4.55 8.18 -13.76
C VAL A 87 -3.27 7.81 -13.02
N ILE A 88 -3.37 6.82 -12.13
CA ILE A 88 -2.22 6.26 -11.41
C ILE A 88 -2.19 4.76 -11.67
N VAL A 89 -1.02 4.26 -12.05
CA VAL A 89 -0.79 2.83 -12.29
C VAL A 89 0.36 2.40 -11.38
N PHE A 90 0.04 1.58 -10.40
CA PHE A 90 1.02 0.96 -9.52
C PHE A 90 1.65 -0.24 -10.23
N PRO A 91 2.99 -0.30 -10.34
CA PRO A 91 3.65 -1.43 -10.96
C PRO A 91 3.57 -2.64 -10.04
N VAL A 92 3.52 -3.84 -10.61
CA VAL A 92 3.55 -5.10 -9.83
C VAL A 92 4.82 -5.25 -8.99
N SER A 93 5.90 -4.56 -9.38
CA SER A 93 7.16 -4.47 -8.61
C SER A 93 7.02 -3.68 -7.30
N ALA A 94 5.90 -3.00 -7.07
CA ALA A 94 5.59 -2.40 -5.78
C ALA A 94 5.26 -3.44 -4.71
N LYS A 95 4.91 -4.67 -5.07
CA LYS A 95 4.66 -5.74 -4.09
C LYS A 95 5.93 -6.00 -3.26
N GLY A 96 5.78 -6.03 -1.94
CA GLY A 96 6.84 -6.19 -0.96
C GLY A 96 7.58 -4.90 -0.60
N LYS A 97 7.28 -3.78 -1.28
CA LYS A 97 7.86 -2.47 -0.99
C LYS A 97 7.09 -1.75 0.12
N ALA A 98 7.77 -0.81 0.78
CA ALA A 98 7.12 0.07 1.74
C ALA A 98 6.28 1.10 0.99
N VAL A 99 5.10 1.40 1.51
CA VAL A 99 4.12 2.30 0.92
C VAL A 99 3.61 3.28 1.96
N SER A 100 3.66 4.56 1.62
CA SER A 100 2.87 5.60 2.28
C SER A 100 1.80 6.06 1.31
N ALA A 101 0.54 6.02 1.70
CA ALA A 101 -0.55 6.39 0.81
C ALA A 101 -1.55 7.30 1.50
N GLN A 102 -2.06 8.28 0.75
CA GLN A 102 -2.99 9.28 1.25
C GLN A 102 -4.23 9.34 0.38
N GLY A 103 -5.39 9.42 1.02
CA GLY A 103 -6.67 9.41 0.34
C GLY A 103 -7.85 9.66 1.26
N THR A 104 -9.04 9.70 0.68
CA THR A 104 -10.28 9.68 1.44
C THR A 104 -10.68 8.24 1.70
N PHE A 105 -10.91 7.88 2.96
CA PHE A 105 -11.41 6.56 3.30
C PHE A 105 -12.92 6.51 3.07
N GLU A 106 -13.40 5.49 2.36
CA GLU A 106 -14.79 5.43 1.94
C GLU A 106 -15.34 4.00 1.95
N ARG A 107 -16.67 3.91 2.05
CA ARG A 107 -17.39 2.68 1.72
C ARG A 107 -17.39 2.50 0.21
N ILE A 108 -17.15 1.28 -0.22
CA ILE A 108 -17.39 0.88 -1.60
C ILE A 108 -18.90 1.00 -1.83
N LYS A 109 -19.27 1.80 -2.82
CA LYS A 109 -20.66 2.09 -3.14
C LYS A 109 -21.41 0.81 -3.53
N ALA A 110 -22.70 0.76 -3.20
CA ALA A 110 -23.51 -0.43 -3.47
C ALA A 110 -23.74 -0.63 -4.98
N GLU A 111 -23.66 0.44 -5.76
CA GLU A 111 -23.80 0.43 -7.21
C GLU A 111 -22.47 0.18 -7.94
N ASP A 112 -21.33 0.25 -7.24
CA ASP A 112 -19.99 0.08 -7.82
C ASP A 112 -19.65 -1.42 -7.92
N ALA A 113 -20.17 -2.07 -8.97
CA ALA A 113 -20.00 -3.49 -9.20
C ALA A 113 -18.51 -3.84 -9.39
N GLU A 114 -17.78 -3.03 -10.15
CA GLU A 114 -16.34 -3.18 -10.40
C GLU A 114 -15.53 -3.01 -9.12
N GLY A 115 -15.88 -2.03 -8.28
CA GLY A 115 -15.29 -1.83 -6.96
C GLY A 115 -15.50 -3.03 -6.04
N LYS A 116 -16.70 -3.63 -6.06
CA LYS A 116 -17.02 -4.84 -5.28
C LYS A 116 -16.30 -6.07 -5.79
N GLU A 117 -16.27 -6.30 -7.10
CA GLU A 117 -15.55 -7.41 -7.71
C GLU A 117 -14.06 -7.30 -7.37
N ALA A 118 -13.46 -6.12 -7.53
CA ALA A 118 -12.06 -5.93 -7.18
C ALA A 118 -11.78 -6.03 -5.67
N ALA A 119 -12.73 -5.64 -4.81
CA ALA A 119 -12.63 -5.86 -3.36
C ALA A 119 -12.80 -7.33 -2.98
N SER A 120 -13.65 -8.08 -3.67
CA SER A 120 -13.79 -9.54 -3.56
C SER A 120 -12.51 -10.24 -3.99
N GLU A 121 -11.93 -9.84 -5.13
CA GLU A 121 -10.63 -10.31 -5.58
C GLU A 121 -9.54 -10.02 -4.54
N HIS A 122 -9.53 -8.81 -3.96
CA HIS A 122 -8.62 -8.49 -2.87
C HIS A 122 -8.84 -9.37 -1.62
N ALA A 123 -10.10 -9.60 -1.22
CA ALA A 123 -10.43 -10.45 -0.08
C ALA A 123 -9.93 -11.90 -0.26
N LYS A 124 -9.94 -12.44 -1.48
CA LYS A 124 -9.38 -13.77 -1.79
C LYS A 124 -7.87 -13.87 -1.56
N HIS A 125 -7.15 -12.74 -1.56
CA HIS A 125 -5.72 -12.69 -1.31
C HIS A 125 -5.36 -12.48 0.17
N GLN A 126 -6.35 -12.47 1.06
CA GLN A 126 -6.16 -12.31 2.51
C GLN A 126 -6.36 -13.63 3.23
N ALA A 127 -5.59 -13.84 4.31
CA ALA A 127 -5.77 -15.01 5.17
C ALA A 127 -7.12 -15.00 5.93
N LYS A 128 -7.73 -13.82 6.10
CA LYS A 128 -9.03 -13.63 6.76
C LYS A 128 -9.97 -12.79 5.88
N PRO A 129 -10.69 -13.42 4.93
CA PRO A 129 -11.50 -12.72 3.92
C PRO A 129 -12.71 -11.95 4.48
N GLU A 130 -13.04 -12.11 5.76
CA GLU A 130 -14.21 -11.48 6.41
C GLU A 130 -13.94 -10.06 6.94
N ALA A 131 -12.74 -9.51 6.74
CA ALA A 131 -12.38 -8.18 7.25
C ALA A 131 -12.91 -7.03 6.37
N ALA A 132 -13.10 -5.86 6.97
CA ALA A 132 -13.53 -4.56 6.41
C ALA A 132 -13.12 -4.25 4.94
N THR A 133 -12.05 -4.83 4.44
CA THR A 133 -11.60 -4.78 3.04
C THR A 133 -12.62 -5.07 1.93
N ALA A 134 -13.68 -5.85 2.17
CA ALA A 134 -14.70 -6.11 1.15
C ALA A 134 -15.71 -4.95 0.99
N THR A 135 -15.77 -4.05 1.97
CA THR A 135 -16.77 -2.96 2.03
C THR A 135 -16.15 -1.57 2.09
N TYR A 136 -14.86 -1.45 2.37
CA TYR A 136 -14.16 -0.18 2.52
C TYR A 136 -12.87 -0.14 1.70
N GLN A 137 -12.49 1.06 1.29
CA GLN A 137 -11.25 1.33 0.58
C GLN A 137 -10.70 2.71 0.93
N LEU A 138 -9.39 2.88 0.73
CA LEU A 138 -8.78 4.19 0.69
C LEU A 138 -8.74 4.67 -0.76
N LYS A 139 -9.58 5.64 -1.11
CA LYS A 139 -9.54 6.31 -2.41
C LYS A 139 -8.36 7.26 -2.42
N ALA A 140 -7.23 6.76 -2.92
CA ALA A 140 -5.95 7.44 -2.87
C ALA A 140 -5.87 8.56 -3.90
N THR A 141 -5.38 9.72 -3.46
CA THR A 141 -4.99 10.81 -4.37
C THR A 141 -3.49 10.73 -4.71
N GLY A 142 -2.72 10.02 -3.87
CA GLY A 142 -1.31 9.80 -4.10
C GLY A 142 -0.70 8.77 -3.14
N ALA A 143 0.48 8.30 -3.52
CA ALA A 143 1.27 7.37 -2.75
C ALA A 143 2.77 7.59 -2.98
N ILE A 144 3.57 7.06 -2.08
CA ILE A 144 5.02 6.99 -2.16
C ILE A 144 5.39 5.53 -1.93
N VAL A 145 6.13 4.92 -2.85
CA VAL A 145 6.57 3.53 -2.78
C VAL A 145 8.10 3.50 -2.69
N LYS A 146 8.67 2.71 -1.77
CA LYS A 146 10.11 2.67 -1.46
C LYS A 146 10.65 1.25 -1.55
#